data_AF-A0A496VUT5-F1
#
_entry.id   AF-A0A496VUT5-F1
#
_cell.length_a   1.000
_cell.length_b   1.000
_cell.length_c   1.000
_cell.angle_alpha   90.00
_cell.angle_beta   90.00
_cell.angle_gamma   90.00
#
_symmetry.space_group_name_H-M   'P 1'
#
loop_
_entity.id
_entity.type
_entity.pdbx_description
1 polymer ?
#
loop_
_entity_poly.entity_id
_entity_poly.type
_entity_poly.pdbx_seq_one_letter_code
_entity_poly.pdbx_strand_id
1 'polypeptide(L)'
;MLLVLHDSLANALDQNTVLEALEMIALARREGKHLVFAKRDVLKSLLNCSALSKRTRQVYSKIYAQLAEMQVYLQTFTRRVEVIALDTGLSSRLEKHCKVISVPARYFCDSALIQKTVLLTENLDDATLYQTITQIYLKWNKLKGIAILFEAYAGGGSTTEKAYQLIQDKQERFCLCLLDSDKKSPNSPLGNTAKGVKKIDNSNQPLCEYLILGVREIENLIPTQLYSLVSSGDINRMPSVHFLEQLEKTSLAEARKYLDIKNGLKLNDILQASKNSPFSKDWINWLKNVSALDIAIKKTCLKNKACLKGKNCDCIITTGLGDKILEAVIKVIETPTKDQPTQQKIVEMVDPLLKAEWEPIGEMITAWCCRTSRISTASN
;
A
#
# COMPACT_ATOMS: atom_id res chain seq x y z
N MET A 1 1.38 5.71 11.99
CA MET A 1 2.15 4.61 12.63
C MET A 1 1.72 4.40 14.08
N LEU A 2 1.95 3.18 14.60
CA LEU A 2 1.85 2.84 16.02
C LEU A 2 3.17 3.11 16.72
N LEU A 3 3.18 4.12 17.60
CA LEU A 3 4.32 4.46 18.46
C LEU A 3 4.14 3.77 19.81
N VAL A 4 5.15 3.03 20.25
CA VAL A 4 5.20 2.33 21.53
C VAL A 4 6.26 2.99 22.40
N LEU A 5 5.85 3.58 23.52
CA LEU A 5 6.78 4.21 24.46
C LEU A 5 7.44 3.12 25.30
N HIS A 6 8.75 2.98 25.16
CA HIS A 6 9.54 1.99 25.88
C HIS A 6 9.76 2.37 27.34
N ASP A 7 9.96 1.38 28.21
CA ASP A 7 10.12 1.56 29.67
C ASP A 7 11.30 2.49 30.01
N SER A 8 12.32 2.54 29.15
CA SER A 8 13.46 3.45 29.30
C SER A 8 13.07 4.93 29.39
N LEU A 9 11.95 5.34 28.78
CA LEU A 9 11.51 6.74 28.81
C LEU A 9 11.06 7.17 30.21
N ALA A 10 10.43 6.25 30.97
CA ALA A 10 10.01 6.52 32.34
C ALA A 10 11.20 6.72 33.29
N ASN A 11 12.34 6.10 32.97
CA ASN A 11 13.57 6.20 33.76
C ASN A 11 14.44 7.41 33.38
N ALA A 12 14.02 8.19 32.38
CA ALA A 12 14.79 9.30 31.81
C ALA A 12 13.96 10.60 31.76
N LEU A 13 12.97 10.75 32.64
CA LEU A 13 12.09 11.92 32.70
C LEU A 13 12.78 13.20 33.22
N ASP A 14 14.02 13.08 33.69
CA ASP A 14 14.93 14.18 34.02
C ASP A 14 15.61 14.77 32.77
N GLN A 15 15.57 14.08 31.63
CA GLN A 15 16.23 14.51 30.39
C GLN A 15 15.31 15.40 29.54
N ASN A 16 15.76 16.62 29.23
CA ASN A 16 14.98 17.57 28.41
C ASN A 16 14.58 17.00 27.04
N THR A 17 15.48 16.28 26.37
CA THR A 17 15.21 15.62 25.08
C THR A 17 14.06 14.60 25.18
N VAL A 18 13.99 13.84 26.28
CA VAL A 18 12.90 12.88 26.51
C VAL A 18 11.58 13.60 26.77
N LEU A 19 11.61 14.66 27.59
CA LEU A 19 10.42 15.47 27.86
C LEU A 19 9.86 16.12 26.59
N GLU A 20 10.73 16.72 25.77
CA GLU A 20 10.35 17.35 24.50
C GLU A 20 9.74 16.33 23.52
N ALA A 21 10.39 15.17 23.36
CA ALA A 21 9.88 14.08 22.54
C ALA A 21 8.49 13.61 23.00
N LEU A 22 8.28 13.48 24.32
CA LEU A 22 6.99 13.08 24.88
C LEU A 22 5.90 14.14 24.67
N GLU A 23 6.23 15.44 24.70
CA GLU A 23 5.30 16.52 24.33
C GLU A 23 4.90 16.41 22.85
N MET A 24 5.87 16.21 21.95
CA MET A 24 5.63 16.08 20.51
C MET A 24 4.81 14.82 20.18
N ILE A 25 5.10 13.69 20.82
CA ILE A 25 4.32 12.45 20.61
C ILE A 25 2.89 12.61 21.12
N ALA A 26 2.69 13.27 22.27
CA ALA A 26 1.34 13.57 22.76
C ALA A 26 0.58 14.51 21.82
N LEU A 27 1.26 15.50 21.24
CA LEU A 27 0.71 16.38 20.21
C LEU A 27 0.26 15.57 18.97
N ALA A 28 1.13 14.70 18.46
CA ALA A 28 0.87 13.82 17.32
C ALA A 28 -0.38 12.96 17.55
N ARG A 29 -0.50 12.37 18.75
CA ARG A 29 -1.66 11.57 19.13
C ARG A 29 -2.90 12.43 19.23
N ARG A 30 -2.82 13.60 19.86
CA ARG A 30 -3.96 14.53 20.02
C ARG A 30 -4.56 14.90 18.67
N GLU A 31 -3.72 15.16 17.69
CA GLU A 31 -4.11 15.53 16.32
C GLU A 31 -4.60 14.34 15.48
N GLY A 32 -4.48 13.12 16.00
CA GLY A 32 -4.89 11.89 15.33
C GLY A 32 -3.98 11.51 14.17
N LYS A 33 -2.69 11.84 14.25
CA LYS A 33 -1.67 11.51 13.23
C LYS A 33 -1.06 10.13 13.44
N HIS A 34 -0.87 9.75 14.71
CA HIS A 34 -0.29 8.46 15.10
C HIS A 34 -1.11 7.81 16.21
N LEU A 35 -0.97 6.49 16.36
CA LEU A 35 -1.37 5.77 17.56
C LEU A 35 -0.21 5.80 18.55
N VAL A 36 -0.53 5.86 19.85
CA VAL A 36 0.47 5.84 20.92
C VAL A 36 0.05 4.83 21.96
N PHE A 37 0.90 3.84 22.20
CA PHE A 37 0.74 2.85 23.26
C PHE A 37 1.92 2.92 24.22
N ALA A 38 1.70 2.57 25.48
CA ALA A 38 2.74 2.39 26.47
C ALA A 38 2.25 1.42 27.53
N LYS A 39 3.16 0.76 28.23
CA LYS A 39 2.78 -0.09 29.37
C LYS A 39 2.13 0.76 30.47
N ARG A 40 1.32 0.12 31.30
CA ARG A 40 0.59 0.76 32.40
C ARG A 40 1.49 1.61 33.30
N ASP A 41 2.65 1.08 33.67
CA ASP A 41 3.56 1.75 34.59
C ASP A 41 4.29 2.93 33.93
N VAL A 42 4.63 2.82 32.65
CA VAL A 42 5.15 3.97 31.87
C VAL A 42 4.14 5.11 31.89
N LEU A 43 2.88 4.84 31.56
CA LEU A 43 1.83 5.88 31.57
C LEU A 43 1.63 6.49 32.96
N LYS A 44 1.67 5.69 34.04
CA LYS A 44 1.61 6.24 35.41
C LYS A 44 2.75 7.21 35.68
N SER A 45 3.98 6.87 35.29
CA SER A 45 5.13 7.77 35.42
C SER A 45 4.92 9.06 34.63
N LEU A 46 4.42 8.99 33.39
CA LEU A 46 4.11 10.16 32.58
C LEU A 46 3.02 11.05 33.21
N LEU A 47 1.99 10.46 33.82
CA LEU A 47 0.92 11.20 34.49
C LEU A 47 1.39 11.96 35.73
N ASN A 48 2.37 11.40 36.44
CA ASN A 48 2.93 11.98 37.65
C ASN A 48 4.09 12.96 37.39
N CYS A 49 4.58 13.04 36.15
CA CYS A 49 5.68 13.92 35.77
C CYS A 49 5.22 15.39 35.69
N SER A 50 5.56 16.20 36.69
CA SER A 50 5.20 17.63 36.74
C SER A 50 5.88 18.47 35.65
N ALA A 51 7.02 18.00 35.12
CA ALA A 51 7.73 18.65 34.01
C ALA A 51 6.98 18.54 32.68
N LEU A 52 6.05 17.59 32.53
CA LEU A 52 5.15 17.52 31.38
C LEU A 52 3.97 18.49 31.54
N SER A 53 3.63 19.14 30.44
CA SER A 53 2.51 20.06 30.36
C SER A 53 1.20 19.38 30.79
N LYS A 54 0.30 20.17 31.39
CA LYS A 54 -1.04 19.69 31.78
C LYS A 54 -1.77 19.04 30.61
N ARG A 55 -1.61 19.61 29.41
CA ARG A 55 -2.23 19.11 28.18
C ARG A 55 -1.67 17.75 27.76
N THR A 56 -0.37 17.57 27.84
CA THR A 56 0.28 16.30 27.52
C THR A 56 -0.10 15.21 28.52
N ARG A 57 -0.13 15.52 29.81
CA ARG A 57 -0.64 14.59 30.83
C ARG A 57 -2.11 14.21 30.61
N GLN A 58 -2.96 15.13 30.15
CA GLN A 58 -4.35 14.79 29.77
C GLN A 58 -4.41 13.81 28.59
N VAL A 59 -3.55 13.97 27.57
CA VAL A 59 -3.47 13.02 26.45
C VAL A 59 -3.08 11.63 26.95
N TYR A 60 -2.01 11.52 27.75
CA TYR A 60 -1.60 10.25 28.34
C TYR A 60 -2.64 9.64 29.28
N SER A 61 -3.45 10.46 29.95
CA SER A 61 -4.57 10.00 30.79
C SER A 61 -5.65 9.33 29.94
N LYS A 62 -5.97 9.88 28.77
CA LYS A 62 -6.90 9.24 27.84
C LYS A 62 -6.36 7.95 27.25
N ILE A 63 -5.07 7.91 26.91
CA ILE A 63 -4.40 6.67 26.47
C ILE A 63 -4.48 5.61 27.57
N TYR A 64 -4.21 6.01 28.83
CA TYR A 64 -4.32 5.12 29.99
C TYR A 64 -5.72 4.54 30.16
N ALA A 65 -6.76 5.36 30.00
CA ALA A 65 -8.15 4.91 30.06
C ALA A 65 -8.53 3.93 28.94
N GLN A 66 -7.82 3.94 27.82
CA GLN A 66 -8.08 3.12 26.62
C GLN A 66 -7.14 1.90 26.48
N LEU A 67 -6.30 1.62 27.49
CA LEU A 67 -5.25 0.60 27.43
C LEU A 67 -5.73 -0.79 26.95
N ALA A 68 -6.86 -1.26 27.49
CA ALA A 68 -7.39 -2.59 27.17
C ALA A 68 -7.77 -2.72 25.69
N GLU A 69 -8.38 -1.68 25.12
CA GLU A 69 -8.71 -1.64 23.68
C GLU A 69 -7.44 -1.60 22.83
N MET A 70 -6.45 -0.80 23.24
CA MET A 70 -5.20 -0.64 22.49
C MET A 70 -4.32 -1.89 22.50
N GLN A 71 -4.43 -2.73 23.53
CA GLN A 71 -3.63 -3.94 23.65
C GLN A 71 -3.97 -4.98 22.57
N VAL A 72 -5.24 -5.02 22.13
CA VAL A 72 -5.68 -5.89 21.04
C VAL A 72 -4.97 -5.49 19.74
N TYR A 73 -4.87 -4.19 19.46
CA TYR A 73 -4.23 -3.70 18.24
C TYR A 73 -2.72 -4.03 18.19
N LEU A 74 -1.99 -3.99 19.30
CA LEU A 74 -0.56 -4.34 19.30
C LEU A 74 -0.26 -5.73 18.73
N GLN A 75 -1.17 -6.69 18.93
CA GLN A 75 -0.98 -8.06 18.47
C GLN A 75 -1.25 -8.21 16.97
N THR A 76 -2.05 -7.32 16.39
CA THR A 76 -2.41 -7.33 14.97
C THR A 76 -1.36 -6.66 14.08
N PHE A 77 -0.66 -5.64 14.59
CA PHE A 77 0.20 -4.81 13.74
C PHE A 77 1.53 -5.50 13.44
N THR A 78 1.85 -5.62 12.15
CA THR A 78 3.11 -6.21 11.66
C THR A 78 4.30 -5.24 11.67
N ARG A 79 4.06 -3.94 11.91
CA ARG A 79 5.11 -2.95 12.14
C ARG A 79 4.73 -2.03 13.30
N ARG A 80 5.71 -1.71 14.15
CA ARG A 80 5.58 -0.70 15.22
C ARG A 80 6.88 0.07 15.39
N VAL A 81 6.75 1.32 15.83
CA VAL A 81 7.89 2.14 16.25
C VAL A 81 8.01 2.03 17.76
N GLU A 82 9.19 1.72 18.25
CA GLU A 82 9.52 1.72 19.67
C GLU A 82 10.38 2.94 19.98
N VAL A 83 9.82 3.86 20.78
CA VAL A 83 10.49 5.09 21.17
C VAL A 83 11.32 4.81 22.41
N ILE A 84 12.64 4.98 22.31
CA ILE A 84 13.61 4.67 23.37
C ILE A 84 14.30 5.94 23.86
N ALA A 85 14.72 5.95 25.13
CA ALA A 85 15.43 7.10 25.69
C ALA A 85 16.90 7.15 25.23
N LEU A 86 17.53 5.98 25.10
CA LEU A 86 18.94 5.87 24.74
C LEU A 86 19.17 6.24 23.27
N ASP A 87 20.19 7.04 23.00
CA ASP A 87 20.59 7.41 21.65
C ASP A 87 21.53 6.38 21.03
N THR A 88 20.96 5.26 20.58
CA THR A 88 21.68 4.19 19.87
C THR A 88 21.67 4.34 18.35
N GLY A 89 21.14 5.45 17.83
CA GLY A 89 20.77 5.58 16.43
C GLY A 89 19.52 4.76 16.06
N LEU A 90 19.10 4.88 14.79
CA LEU A 90 17.98 4.12 14.24
C LEU A 90 18.36 2.66 14.05
N SER A 91 17.43 1.76 14.36
CA SER A 91 17.59 0.34 14.09
C SER A 91 16.25 -0.34 13.89
N SER A 92 16.26 -1.53 13.31
CA SER A 92 15.07 -2.37 13.27
C SER A 92 15.40 -3.82 13.60
N ARG A 93 14.43 -4.52 14.17
CA ARG A 93 14.51 -5.94 14.52
C ARG A 93 13.19 -6.63 14.22
N LEU A 94 13.25 -7.93 13.99
CA LEU A 94 12.04 -8.76 13.88
C LEU A 94 11.75 -9.40 15.24
N GLU A 95 10.58 -9.12 15.80
CA GLU A 95 10.05 -9.77 16.99
C GLU A 95 8.84 -10.63 16.61
N LYS A 96 9.02 -11.95 16.57
CA LYS A 96 8.02 -12.90 16.08
C LYS A 96 7.55 -12.51 14.66
N HIS A 97 6.34 -11.97 14.52
CA HIS A 97 5.72 -11.52 13.27
C HIS A 97 5.70 -9.99 13.10
N CYS A 98 6.35 -9.23 13.99
CA CYS A 98 6.32 -7.77 14.00
C CYS A 98 7.73 -7.19 13.77
N LYS A 99 7.88 -6.33 12.76
CA LYS A 99 9.07 -5.50 12.59
C LYS A 99 9.00 -4.32 13.56
N VAL A 100 9.93 -4.28 14.50
CA VAL A 100 10.06 -3.21 15.48
C VAL A 100 11.15 -2.25 15.05
N ILE A 101 10.79 -1.00 14.85
CA ILE A 101 11.69 0.08 14.48
C ILE A 101 12.03 0.86 15.75
N SER A 102 13.26 0.74 16.24
CA SER A 102 13.72 1.47 17.41
C SER A 102 14.17 2.87 17.01
N VAL A 103 13.54 3.87 17.60
CA VAL A 103 13.77 5.29 17.30
C VAL A 103 14.11 6.02 18.61
N PRO A 104 15.33 6.57 18.74
CA PRO A 104 15.68 7.41 19.88
C PRO A 104 14.77 8.62 20.02
N ALA A 105 14.48 9.01 21.27
CA ALA A 105 13.60 10.13 21.61
C ALA A 105 13.98 11.43 20.87
N ARG A 106 15.28 11.70 20.68
CA ARG A 106 15.77 12.91 19.99
C ARG A 106 15.19 13.12 18.59
N TYR A 107 14.82 12.04 17.88
CA TYR A 107 14.22 12.14 16.55
C TYR A 107 12.80 12.74 16.58
N PHE A 108 12.12 12.67 17.74
CA PHE A 108 10.79 13.24 17.95
C PHE A 108 10.82 14.67 18.49
N CYS A 109 12.00 15.24 18.78
CA CYS A 109 12.11 16.66 19.08
C CYS A 109 11.81 17.52 17.85
N ASP A 110 12.06 16.99 16.64
CA ASP A 110 11.64 17.64 15.41
C ASP A 110 10.16 17.32 15.11
N SER A 111 9.38 18.39 14.89
CA SER A 111 7.97 18.29 14.52
C SER A 111 7.72 17.58 13.18
N ALA A 112 8.73 17.42 12.33
CA ALA A 112 8.63 16.70 11.06
C ALA A 112 8.25 15.23 11.27
N LEU A 113 8.88 14.53 12.23
CA LEU A 113 8.68 13.09 12.39
C LEU A 113 7.30 12.73 12.95
N ILE A 114 6.66 13.65 13.67
CA ILE A 114 5.29 13.48 14.17
C ILE A 114 4.20 13.82 13.13
N GLN A 115 4.58 14.24 11.93
CA GLN A 115 3.63 14.45 10.84
C GLN A 115 3.16 13.11 10.26
N LYS A 116 2.08 13.17 9.48
CA LYS A 116 1.51 12.00 8.80
C LYS A 116 2.59 11.22 8.06
N THR A 117 2.49 9.90 8.01
CA THR A 117 3.36 9.10 7.15
C THR A 117 3.20 9.54 5.69
N VAL A 118 4.31 9.64 4.96
CA VAL A 118 4.30 9.87 3.51
C VAL A 118 3.97 8.55 2.82
N LEU A 119 2.93 8.54 1.98
CA LEU A 119 2.65 7.44 1.06
C LEU A 119 3.17 7.86 -0.32
N LEU A 120 4.33 7.34 -0.69
CA LEU A 120 4.98 7.60 -1.97
C LEU A 120 4.48 6.59 -3.02
N THR A 121 3.84 7.10 -4.06
CA THR A 121 3.30 6.33 -5.18
C THR A 121 3.80 6.91 -6.50
N GLU A 122 3.54 6.26 -7.64
CA GLU A 122 3.94 6.83 -8.94
C GLU A 122 3.15 8.11 -9.24
N ASN A 123 1.83 8.10 -9.01
CA ASN A 123 0.95 9.26 -9.14
C ASN A 123 -0.06 9.35 -7.97
N LEU A 124 -0.87 10.40 -7.92
CA LEU A 124 -1.83 10.61 -6.83
C LEU A 124 -3.09 9.72 -6.93
N ASP A 125 -3.47 9.31 -8.14
CA ASP A 125 -4.60 8.41 -8.36
C ASP A 125 -4.33 7.03 -7.75
N ASP A 126 -3.09 6.55 -7.84
CA ASP A 126 -2.63 5.34 -7.17
C ASP A 126 -2.92 5.39 -5.67
N ALA A 127 -2.57 6.50 -5.01
CA ALA A 127 -2.76 6.68 -3.58
C ALA A 127 -4.24 6.60 -3.18
N THR A 128 -5.14 7.11 -4.03
CA THR A 128 -6.59 7.04 -3.83
C THR A 128 -7.12 5.60 -3.93
N LEU A 129 -6.64 4.83 -4.91
CA LEU A 129 -7.01 3.41 -5.00
C LEU A 129 -6.45 2.62 -3.80
N TYR A 130 -5.19 2.84 -3.40
CA TYR A 130 -4.61 2.22 -2.21
C TYR A 130 -5.35 2.57 -0.91
N GLN A 131 -5.85 3.80 -0.79
CA GLN A 131 -6.73 4.19 0.30
C GLN A 131 -8.01 3.34 0.33
N THR A 132 -8.61 3.12 -0.84
CA THR A 132 -9.82 2.28 -0.98
C THR A 132 -9.54 0.83 -0.61
N ILE A 133 -8.45 0.25 -1.12
CA ILE A 133 -7.98 -1.10 -0.77
C ILE A 133 -7.82 -1.24 0.74
N THR A 134 -7.14 -0.27 1.37
CA THR A 134 -6.88 -0.31 2.82
C THR A 134 -8.15 -0.17 3.64
N GLN A 135 -9.10 0.67 3.23
CA GLN A 135 -10.40 0.79 3.91
C GLN A 135 -11.17 -0.53 3.89
N ILE A 136 -11.06 -1.28 2.80
CA ILE A 136 -11.69 -2.59 2.64
C ILE A 136 -10.97 -3.65 3.48
N TYR A 137 -9.63 -3.63 3.51
CA TYR A 137 -8.83 -4.45 4.42
C TYR A 137 -9.23 -4.26 5.89
N LEU A 138 -9.42 -3.01 6.34
CA LEU A 138 -9.85 -2.70 7.71
C LEU A 138 -11.22 -3.33 8.04
N LYS A 139 -12.13 -3.42 7.05
CA LYS A 139 -13.44 -4.07 7.20
C LYS A 139 -13.32 -5.59 7.31
N TRP A 140 -12.56 -6.22 6.42
CA TRP A 140 -12.34 -7.68 6.46
C TRP A 140 -11.76 -8.12 7.80
N ASN A 141 -10.82 -7.34 8.33
CA ASN A 141 -10.13 -7.63 9.60
C ASN A 141 -10.86 -7.08 10.83
N LYS A 142 -12.04 -6.47 10.66
CA LYS A 142 -12.87 -5.94 11.76
C LYS A 142 -12.11 -4.98 12.69
N LEU A 143 -11.17 -4.19 12.13
CA LEU A 143 -10.35 -3.22 12.87
C LEU A 143 -11.14 -1.94 13.13
N LYS A 144 -12.20 -2.06 13.93
CA LYS A 144 -13.07 -0.95 14.34
C LYS A 144 -12.25 0.12 15.06
N GLY A 145 -12.59 1.39 14.87
CA GLY A 145 -11.90 2.51 15.51
C GLY A 145 -10.55 2.89 14.89
N ILE A 146 -9.94 2.00 14.10
CA ILE A 146 -8.76 2.30 13.29
C ILE A 146 -9.20 2.91 11.96
N ALA A 147 -8.52 3.98 11.58
CA ALA A 147 -8.58 4.55 10.24
C ALA A 147 -7.15 4.76 9.74
N ILE A 148 -7.01 5.13 8.47
CA ILE A 148 -5.74 5.53 7.89
C ILE A 148 -5.68 7.04 7.67
N LEU A 149 -4.47 7.59 7.76
CA LEU A 149 -4.15 8.96 7.44
C LEU A 149 -2.70 9.04 6.97
N PHE A 150 -2.50 9.54 5.76
CA PHE A 150 -1.19 9.75 5.17
C PHE A 150 -1.15 11.08 4.41
N GLU A 151 0.05 11.48 4.02
CA GLU A 151 0.31 12.52 3.02
C GLU A 151 0.70 11.81 1.73
N ALA A 152 -0.13 11.93 0.68
CA ALA A 152 0.16 11.34 -0.62
C ALA A 152 1.27 12.16 -1.30
N TYR A 153 2.24 11.48 -1.88
CA TYR A 153 3.34 12.09 -2.60
C TYR A 153 3.54 11.37 -3.93
N ALA A 154 3.49 12.12 -5.04
CA ALA A 154 3.71 11.57 -6.38
C ALA A 154 5.19 11.55 -6.72
N GLY A 155 5.71 10.34 -7.00
CA GLY A 155 7.09 10.10 -7.38
C GLY A 155 7.40 10.41 -8.84
N GLY A 156 6.39 10.44 -9.74
CA GLY A 156 6.56 10.78 -11.15
C GLY A 156 7.14 9.64 -12.01
N GLY A 157 6.76 8.40 -11.69
CA GLY A 157 7.22 7.20 -12.39
C GLY A 157 8.73 7.01 -12.25
N SER A 158 9.50 7.38 -13.28
CA SER A 158 10.96 7.24 -13.30
C SER A 158 11.71 8.03 -12.22
N THR A 159 11.08 9.06 -11.63
CA THR A 159 11.68 9.88 -10.57
C THR A 159 11.39 9.38 -9.15
N THR A 160 10.58 8.33 -8.99
CA THR A 160 10.21 7.77 -7.68
C THR A 160 11.43 7.31 -6.88
N GLU A 161 12.46 6.76 -7.55
CA GLU A 161 13.74 6.39 -6.93
C GLU A 161 14.40 7.58 -6.20
N LYS A 162 14.46 8.73 -6.88
CA LYS A 162 15.08 9.94 -6.32
C LYS A 162 14.26 10.52 -5.17
N ALA A 163 12.94 10.50 -5.30
CA ALA A 163 12.05 10.95 -4.24
C ALA A 163 12.19 10.07 -2.98
N TYR A 164 12.22 8.74 -3.15
CA TYR A 164 12.42 7.80 -2.06
C TYR A 164 13.76 8.02 -1.35
N GLN A 165 14.85 8.10 -2.12
CA GLN A 165 16.19 8.33 -1.57
C GLN A 165 16.26 9.64 -0.78
N LEU A 166 15.71 10.73 -1.32
CA LEU A 166 15.68 12.03 -0.64
C LEU A 166 14.94 11.96 0.70
N ILE A 167 13.81 11.25 0.77
CA ILE A 167 13.04 11.10 2.01
C ILE A 167 13.82 10.24 3.02
N GLN A 168 14.42 9.14 2.56
CA GLN A 168 15.19 8.22 3.40
C GLN A 168 16.45 8.88 3.97
N ASP A 169 17.19 9.65 3.17
CA ASP A 169 18.42 10.32 3.59
C ASP A 169 18.17 11.40 4.65
N LYS A 170 17.04 12.11 4.55
CA LYS A 170 16.66 13.15 5.52
C LYS A 170 16.29 12.61 6.89
N GLN A 171 15.72 11.40 6.98
CA GLN A 171 15.26 10.79 8.24
C GLN A 171 14.24 11.66 9.03
N GLU A 172 13.57 12.60 8.36
CA GLU A 172 12.63 13.55 8.99
C GLU A 172 11.19 13.01 9.03
N ARG A 173 10.87 12.00 8.22
CA ARG A 173 9.50 11.51 8.01
C ARG A 173 9.48 9.99 7.95
N PHE A 174 8.38 9.41 8.44
CA PHE A 174 8.03 8.04 8.07
C PHE A 174 7.56 8.00 6.61
N CYS A 175 8.01 7.00 5.85
CA CYS A 175 7.63 6.83 4.45
C CYS A 175 7.34 5.37 4.10
N LEU A 176 6.21 5.14 3.44
CA LEU A 176 5.91 3.89 2.76
C LEU A 176 5.85 4.18 1.25
N CYS A 177 6.66 3.47 0.47
CA CYS A 177 6.64 3.56 -0.98
C CYS A 177 5.96 2.33 -1.60
N LEU A 178 4.99 2.54 -2.49
CA LEU A 178 4.32 1.47 -3.23
C LEU A 178 4.73 1.54 -4.69
N LEU A 179 5.10 0.40 -5.25
CA LEU A 179 5.74 0.30 -6.56
C LEU A 179 5.08 -0.78 -7.42
N ASP A 180 4.69 -0.40 -8.62
CA ASP A 180 4.32 -1.34 -9.67
C ASP A 180 5.51 -2.26 -9.98
N SER A 181 5.24 -3.54 -10.20
CA SER A 181 6.31 -4.50 -10.47
C SER A 181 6.78 -4.45 -11.92
N ASP A 182 5.91 -3.96 -12.83
CA ASP A 182 6.01 -4.05 -14.30
C ASP A 182 6.28 -5.46 -14.82
N LYS A 183 6.05 -6.50 -14.00
CA LYS A 183 6.29 -7.87 -14.41
C LYS A 183 5.27 -8.24 -15.47
N LYS A 184 5.77 -8.58 -16.66
CA LYS A 184 4.92 -9.06 -17.78
C LYS A 184 4.48 -10.53 -17.65
N SER A 185 5.04 -11.26 -16.69
CA SER A 185 4.76 -12.68 -16.38
C SER A 185 5.37 -13.04 -15.00
N PRO A 186 5.05 -14.20 -14.39
CA PRO A 186 5.57 -14.60 -13.08
C PRO A 186 7.10 -14.60 -13.01
N ASN A 187 7.75 -14.97 -14.10
CA ASN A 187 9.20 -15.08 -14.18
C ASN A 187 9.86 -13.89 -14.90
N SER A 188 9.08 -12.87 -15.29
CA SER A 188 9.64 -11.65 -15.86
C SER A 188 10.45 -10.87 -14.81
N PRO A 189 11.53 -10.18 -15.22
CA PRO A 189 12.23 -9.28 -14.31
C PRO A 189 11.34 -8.08 -13.94
N LEU A 190 11.67 -7.46 -12.81
CA LEU A 190 11.05 -6.20 -12.36
C LEU A 190 11.27 -5.04 -13.34
N GLY A 191 10.38 -4.06 -13.31
CA GLY A 191 10.52 -2.76 -13.96
C GLY A 191 11.70 -1.95 -13.44
N ASN A 192 12.06 -0.91 -14.19
CA ASN A 192 13.20 -0.06 -13.86
C ASN A 192 12.98 0.70 -12.56
N THR A 193 11.78 1.24 -12.33
CA THR A 193 11.44 2.00 -11.12
C THR A 193 11.57 1.14 -9.86
N ALA A 194 10.92 -0.04 -9.85
CA ALA A 194 11.00 -0.97 -8.72
C ALA A 194 12.44 -1.47 -8.47
N LYS A 195 13.21 -1.73 -9.53
CA LYS A 195 14.65 -2.08 -9.39
C LYS A 195 15.48 -0.94 -8.82
N GLY A 196 15.22 0.29 -9.27
CA GLY A 196 15.91 1.50 -8.82
C GLY A 196 15.75 1.67 -7.32
N VAL A 197 14.50 1.76 -6.84
CA VAL A 197 14.20 1.89 -5.41
C VAL A 197 14.82 0.75 -4.60
N LYS A 198 14.63 -0.50 -5.03
CA LYS A 198 15.21 -1.67 -4.36
C LYS A 198 16.74 -1.61 -4.26
N LYS A 199 17.41 -1.01 -5.23
CA LYS A 199 18.87 -0.90 -5.27
C LYS A 199 19.40 0.19 -4.33
N ILE A 200 18.69 1.32 -4.23
CA ILE A 200 19.13 2.46 -3.41
C ILE A 200 18.64 2.41 -1.97
N ASP A 201 17.66 1.56 -1.66
CA ASP A 201 17.14 1.40 -0.30
C ASP A 201 18.26 1.03 0.68
N ASN A 202 18.35 1.82 1.75
CA ASN A 202 19.26 1.59 2.86
C ASN A 202 18.52 0.98 4.05
N SER A 203 18.72 -0.31 4.28
CA SER A 203 18.08 -1.05 5.39
C SER A 203 18.42 -0.50 6.79
N ASN A 204 19.49 0.29 6.92
CA ASN A 204 19.86 0.97 8.17
C ASN A 204 19.05 2.26 8.41
N GLN A 205 18.18 2.64 7.48
CA GLN A 205 17.27 3.79 7.56
C GLN A 205 15.81 3.32 7.65
N PRO A 206 15.40 2.71 8.79
CA PRO A 206 14.14 1.97 8.91
C PRO A 206 12.91 2.88 9.02
N LEU A 207 13.06 4.20 8.93
CA LEU A 207 11.93 5.14 8.84
C LEU A 207 11.25 5.08 7.47
N CYS A 208 11.89 4.46 6.48
CA CYS A 208 11.33 4.22 5.16
C CYS A 208 11.24 2.71 4.89
N GLU A 209 10.22 2.31 4.13
CA GLU A 209 10.07 0.95 3.60
C GLU A 209 9.38 1.03 2.25
N TYR A 210 9.63 0.07 1.37
CA TYR A 210 8.93 -0.05 0.10
C TYR A 210 8.22 -1.40 0.01
N LEU A 211 7.13 -1.42 -0.77
CA LEU A 211 6.41 -2.63 -1.16
C LEU A 211 6.26 -2.62 -2.69
N ILE A 212 6.77 -3.68 -3.31
CA ILE A 212 6.55 -3.94 -4.74
C ILE A 212 5.30 -4.80 -4.86
N LEU A 213 4.37 -4.42 -5.73
CA LEU A 213 3.14 -5.15 -5.95
C LEU A 213 3.39 -6.58 -6.46
N GLY A 214 2.51 -7.51 -6.08
CA GLY A 214 2.48 -8.87 -6.64
C GLY A 214 1.91 -8.94 -8.07
N VAL A 215 1.44 -7.81 -8.58
CA VAL A 215 0.87 -7.63 -9.92
C VAL A 215 1.71 -6.65 -10.76
N ARG A 216 1.44 -6.59 -12.06
CA ARG A 216 2.17 -5.75 -13.02
C ARG A 216 2.06 -4.28 -12.65
N GLU A 217 0.84 -3.75 -12.65
CA GLU A 217 0.51 -2.37 -12.31
C GLU A 217 -0.70 -2.32 -11.37
N ILE A 218 -0.95 -1.17 -10.75
CA ILE A 218 -2.07 -0.99 -9.83
C ILE A 218 -3.43 -1.29 -10.48
N GLU A 219 -3.60 -1.08 -11.79
CA GLU A 219 -4.83 -1.40 -12.51
C GLU A 219 -5.18 -2.89 -12.39
N ASN A 220 -4.18 -3.78 -12.35
CA ASN A 220 -4.43 -5.22 -12.19
C ASN A 220 -5.13 -5.57 -10.86
N LEU A 221 -5.13 -4.66 -9.87
CA LEU A 221 -5.81 -4.81 -8.59
C LEU A 221 -7.30 -4.43 -8.61
N ILE A 222 -7.80 -3.80 -9.67
CA ILE A 222 -9.17 -3.29 -9.73
C ILE A 222 -10.15 -4.44 -10.04
N PRO A 223 -11.25 -4.63 -9.28
CA PRO A 223 -12.30 -5.59 -9.64
C PRO A 223 -12.89 -5.36 -11.04
N THR A 224 -13.09 -6.43 -11.82
CA THR A 224 -13.62 -6.32 -13.19
C THR A 224 -15.00 -5.66 -13.25
N GLN A 225 -15.80 -5.81 -12.20
CA GLN A 225 -17.10 -5.15 -12.06
C GLN A 225 -16.97 -3.62 -12.06
N LEU A 226 -15.90 -3.05 -11.50
CA LEU A 226 -15.65 -1.60 -11.58
C LEU A 226 -15.29 -1.17 -13.00
N TYR A 227 -14.54 -1.98 -13.74
CA TYR A 227 -14.31 -1.73 -15.17
C TYR A 227 -15.60 -1.80 -15.99
N SER A 228 -16.48 -2.75 -15.71
CA SER A 228 -17.78 -2.84 -16.34
C SER A 228 -18.63 -1.58 -16.11
N LEU A 229 -18.60 -1.01 -14.91
CA LEU A 229 -19.35 0.22 -14.61
C LEU A 229 -18.84 1.42 -15.43
N VAL A 230 -17.53 1.64 -15.48
CA VAL A 230 -16.95 2.80 -16.20
C VAL A 230 -16.89 2.63 -17.71
N SER A 231 -17.04 1.39 -18.20
CA SER A 231 -16.96 1.05 -19.61
C SER A 231 -18.32 0.74 -20.24
N SER A 232 -19.40 0.84 -19.47
CA SER A 232 -20.75 0.50 -19.93
C SER A 232 -21.11 1.30 -21.19
N GLY A 233 -21.43 0.59 -22.28
CA GLY A 233 -21.74 1.18 -23.58
C GLY A 233 -20.54 1.60 -24.42
N ASP A 234 -19.31 1.50 -23.91
CA ASP A 234 -18.09 1.78 -24.68
C ASP A 234 -17.66 0.55 -25.50
N ILE A 235 -17.92 0.62 -26.81
CA ILE A 235 -17.61 -0.46 -27.77
C ILE A 235 -16.12 -0.83 -27.81
N ASN A 236 -15.21 0.07 -27.40
CA ASN A 236 -13.77 -0.18 -27.44
C ASN A 236 -13.26 -0.86 -26.16
N ARG A 237 -13.89 -0.58 -25.01
CA ARG A 237 -13.48 -1.11 -23.71
C ARG A 237 -14.20 -2.40 -23.32
N MET A 238 -15.47 -2.54 -23.69
CA MET A 238 -16.28 -3.70 -23.32
C MET A 238 -15.69 -5.05 -23.77
N PRO A 239 -15.02 -5.19 -24.93
CA PRO A 239 -14.32 -6.42 -25.28
C PRO A 239 -13.27 -6.84 -24.24
N SER A 240 -12.50 -5.87 -23.72
CA SER A 240 -11.50 -6.13 -22.66
C SER A 240 -12.15 -6.48 -21.34
N VAL A 241 -13.26 -5.82 -20.96
CA VAL A 241 -14.03 -6.17 -19.76
C VAL A 241 -14.52 -7.61 -19.85
N HIS A 242 -15.14 -7.98 -20.97
CA HIS A 242 -15.64 -9.33 -21.17
C HIS A 242 -14.52 -10.38 -21.14
N PHE A 243 -13.37 -10.07 -21.73
CA PHE A 243 -12.19 -10.93 -21.65
C PHE A 243 -11.76 -11.17 -20.19
N LEU A 244 -11.73 -10.14 -19.35
CA LEU A 244 -11.37 -10.28 -17.93
C LEU A 244 -12.39 -11.14 -17.17
N GLU A 245 -13.69 -10.92 -17.40
CA GLU A 245 -14.77 -11.73 -16.79
C GLU A 245 -14.68 -13.21 -17.16
N GLN A 246 -14.27 -13.51 -18.40
CA GLN A 246 -14.04 -14.88 -18.83
C GLN A 246 -12.75 -15.44 -18.19
N LEU A 247 -11.66 -14.68 -18.20
CA LEU A 247 -10.36 -15.08 -17.67
C LEU A 247 -10.45 -15.52 -16.21
N GLU A 248 -11.15 -14.73 -15.39
CA GLU A 248 -11.36 -14.98 -13.96
C GLU A 248 -12.12 -16.28 -13.67
N LYS A 249 -12.91 -16.78 -14.63
CA LYS A 249 -13.66 -18.04 -14.50
C LYS A 249 -12.87 -19.27 -14.94
N THR A 250 -11.63 -19.09 -15.39
CA THR A 250 -10.77 -20.19 -15.87
C THR A 250 -9.65 -20.51 -14.88
N SER A 251 -8.97 -21.63 -15.09
CA SER A 251 -7.71 -21.95 -14.39
C SER A 251 -6.56 -20.98 -14.68
N LEU A 252 -6.77 -20.00 -15.57
CA LEU A 252 -5.79 -19.00 -15.99
C LEU A 252 -5.99 -17.64 -15.31
N ALA A 253 -6.87 -17.52 -14.32
CA ALA A 253 -7.15 -16.27 -13.61
C ALA A 253 -5.88 -15.54 -13.13
N GLU A 254 -4.84 -16.27 -12.71
CA GLU A 254 -3.53 -15.72 -12.31
C GLU A 254 -2.85 -14.90 -13.41
N ALA A 255 -3.14 -15.15 -14.70
CA ALA A 255 -2.61 -14.35 -15.80
C ALA A 255 -3.08 -12.88 -15.72
N ARG A 256 -4.21 -12.61 -15.05
CA ARG A 256 -4.71 -11.25 -14.79
C ARG A 256 -3.64 -10.37 -14.19
N LYS A 257 -2.84 -10.90 -13.26
CA LYS A 257 -1.81 -10.16 -12.54
C LYS A 257 -0.73 -9.57 -13.45
N TYR A 258 -0.61 -10.07 -14.67
CA TYR A 258 0.48 -9.73 -15.58
C TYR A 258 0.03 -9.08 -16.90
N LEU A 259 -1.28 -8.91 -17.06
CA LEU A 259 -1.87 -8.25 -18.22
C LEU A 259 -1.50 -6.77 -18.26
N ASP A 260 -1.27 -6.26 -19.46
CA ASP A 260 -1.29 -4.81 -19.72
C ASP A 260 -2.76 -4.36 -19.77
N ILE A 261 -3.31 -3.93 -18.63
CA ILE A 261 -4.74 -3.57 -18.59
C ILE A 261 -5.01 -2.32 -19.42
N LYS A 262 -4.04 -1.41 -19.51
CA LYS A 262 -4.15 -0.15 -20.26
C LYS A 262 -4.09 -0.39 -21.77
N ASN A 263 -3.04 -1.03 -22.26
CA ASN A 263 -2.77 -1.14 -23.70
C ASN A 263 -3.22 -2.47 -24.32
N GLY A 264 -3.57 -3.44 -23.50
CA GLY A 264 -3.89 -4.78 -23.94
C GLY A 264 -2.67 -5.58 -24.38
N LEU A 265 -2.92 -6.71 -25.03
CA LEU A 265 -1.86 -7.66 -25.38
C LEU A 265 -2.13 -8.31 -26.72
N LYS A 266 -1.15 -8.28 -27.62
CA LYS A 266 -1.21 -8.97 -28.92
C LYS A 266 -0.31 -10.19 -28.90
N LEU A 267 -0.71 -11.22 -29.66
CA LEU A 267 0.11 -12.43 -29.82
C LEU A 267 1.48 -12.08 -30.42
N ASN A 268 1.53 -11.12 -31.34
CA ASN A 268 2.77 -10.69 -31.97
C ASN A 268 3.79 -10.16 -30.94
N ASP A 269 3.33 -9.47 -29.88
CA ASP A 269 4.23 -8.93 -28.85
C ASP A 269 4.90 -10.06 -28.05
N ILE A 270 4.15 -11.13 -27.78
CA ILE A 270 4.64 -12.35 -27.11
C ILE A 270 5.66 -13.09 -27.98
N LEU A 271 5.40 -13.17 -29.29
CA LEU A 271 6.25 -13.90 -30.24
C LEU A 271 7.51 -13.12 -30.65
N GLN A 272 7.45 -11.78 -30.66
CA GLN A 272 8.59 -10.92 -30.95
C GLN A 272 9.49 -10.66 -29.75
N ALA A 273 9.00 -10.87 -28.52
CA ALA A 273 9.85 -10.90 -27.35
C ALA A 273 11.00 -11.90 -27.57
N SER A 274 12.18 -11.62 -27.00
CA SER A 274 13.37 -12.45 -27.23
C SER A 274 13.02 -13.93 -27.09
N LYS A 275 13.36 -14.73 -28.12
CA LYS A 275 13.03 -16.15 -28.16
C LYS A 275 13.48 -16.78 -26.84
N ASN A 276 12.55 -17.44 -26.14
CA ASN A 276 12.76 -18.06 -24.83
C ASN A 276 12.80 -17.13 -23.60
N SER A 277 12.43 -15.85 -23.74
CA SER A 277 12.18 -14.99 -22.57
C SER A 277 11.10 -15.59 -21.67
N PRO A 278 11.16 -15.32 -20.34
CA PRO A 278 10.11 -15.73 -19.40
C PRO A 278 8.71 -15.31 -19.86
N PHE A 279 8.58 -14.06 -20.28
CA PHE A 279 7.35 -13.50 -20.84
C PHE A 279 6.77 -14.35 -21.99
N SER A 280 7.59 -14.66 -23.00
CA SER A 280 7.14 -15.44 -24.15
C SER A 280 6.74 -16.86 -23.74
N LYS A 281 7.52 -17.52 -22.87
CA LYS A 281 7.28 -18.89 -22.42
C LYS A 281 5.98 -19.00 -21.60
N ASP A 282 5.82 -18.14 -20.61
CA ASP A 282 4.71 -18.18 -19.67
C ASP A 282 3.39 -17.92 -20.41
N TRP A 283 3.34 -16.89 -21.27
CA TRP A 283 2.14 -16.58 -22.05
C TRP A 283 1.80 -17.65 -23.10
N ILE A 284 2.79 -18.20 -23.83
CA ILE A 284 2.51 -19.31 -24.76
C ILE A 284 1.96 -20.52 -23.98
N ASN A 285 2.45 -20.79 -22.78
CA ASN A 285 1.96 -21.87 -21.96
C ASN A 285 0.51 -21.65 -21.51
N TRP A 286 0.16 -20.44 -21.07
CA TRP A 286 -1.23 -20.09 -20.78
C TRP A 286 -2.11 -20.26 -22.01
N LEU A 287 -1.74 -19.64 -23.15
CA LEU A 287 -2.53 -19.66 -24.39
C LEU A 287 -2.80 -21.06 -24.95
N LYS A 288 -1.95 -22.06 -24.66
CA LYS A 288 -2.23 -23.46 -25.04
C LYS A 288 -3.44 -24.04 -24.32
N ASN A 289 -3.74 -23.54 -23.12
CA ASN A 289 -4.82 -24.01 -22.26
C ASN A 289 -6.07 -23.12 -22.35
N VAL A 290 -6.10 -22.17 -23.29
CA VAL A 290 -7.14 -21.14 -23.45
C VAL A 290 -8.35 -21.62 -24.26
N SER A 291 -8.61 -22.93 -24.37
CA SER A 291 -9.77 -23.41 -25.15
C SER A 291 -11.13 -22.86 -24.71
N ALA A 292 -11.20 -22.21 -23.53
CA ALA A 292 -12.39 -21.59 -22.95
C ALA A 292 -12.51 -20.06 -23.11
N LEU A 293 -11.48 -19.33 -23.61
CA LEU A 293 -11.61 -17.87 -23.80
C LEU A 293 -11.94 -17.53 -25.25
N ASP A 294 -12.83 -16.58 -25.43
CA ASP A 294 -13.16 -16.01 -26.74
C ASP A 294 -12.12 -14.95 -27.12
N ILE A 295 -10.95 -15.43 -27.55
CA ILE A 295 -9.85 -14.58 -28.01
C ILE A 295 -9.69 -14.64 -29.52
N ALA A 296 -9.39 -13.49 -30.12
CA ALA A 296 -9.20 -13.35 -31.56
C ALA A 296 -7.81 -13.88 -32.01
N ILE A 297 -7.46 -15.13 -31.69
CA ILE A 297 -6.20 -15.76 -32.09
C ILE A 297 -6.41 -16.81 -33.19
N LYS A 298 -5.64 -16.68 -34.27
CA LYS A 298 -5.55 -17.72 -35.30
C LYS A 298 -4.76 -18.92 -34.78
N LYS A 299 -5.39 -20.10 -34.71
CA LYS A 299 -4.75 -21.37 -34.29
C LYS A 299 -3.44 -21.66 -35.04
N THR A 300 -3.35 -21.28 -36.31
CA THR A 300 -2.14 -21.43 -37.13
C THR A 300 -0.99 -20.57 -36.62
N CYS A 301 -1.24 -19.34 -36.18
CA CYS A 301 -0.21 -18.45 -35.64
C CYS A 301 0.36 -18.98 -34.32
N LEU A 302 -0.51 -19.50 -33.45
CA LEU A 302 -0.10 -20.11 -32.18
C LEU A 302 0.70 -21.42 -32.41
N LYS A 303 0.22 -22.31 -33.29
CA LYS A 303 0.91 -23.57 -33.64
C LYS A 303 2.29 -23.32 -34.24
N ASN A 304 2.39 -22.39 -35.19
CA ASN A 304 3.64 -22.07 -35.87
C ASN A 304 4.57 -21.17 -35.03
N LYS A 305 4.10 -20.69 -33.86
CA LYS A 305 4.77 -19.67 -33.04
C LYS A 305 5.24 -18.47 -33.87
N ALA A 306 4.43 -18.08 -34.85
CA ALA A 306 4.75 -17.02 -35.80
C ALA A 306 3.47 -16.36 -36.30
N CYS A 307 3.44 -15.03 -36.23
CA CYS A 307 2.39 -14.23 -36.87
C CYS A 307 2.70 -14.11 -38.37
N LEU A 308 1.94 -14.81 -39.22
CA LEU A 308 2.19 -14.87 -40.67
C LEU A 308 2.12 -13.50 -41.38
N LYS A 309 1.42 -12.53 -40.78
CA LYS A 309 1.34 -11.14 -41.28
C LYS A 309 2.27 -10.17 -40.54
N GLY A 310 3.17 -10.66 -39.68
CA GLY A 310 4.05 -9.82 -38.85
C GLY A 310 3.27 -8.77 -38.06
N LYS A 311 3.62 -7.49 -38.25
CA LYS A 311 2.95 -6.33 -37.61
C LYS A 311 1.47 -6.16 -38.01
N ASN A 312 1.05 -6.69 -39.15
CA ASN A 312 -0.33 -6.62 -39.65
C ASN A 312 -1.16 -7.85 -39.20
N CYS A 313 -0.76 -8.50 -38.11
CA CYS A 313 -1.47 -9.65 -37.58
C CYS A 313 -2.51 -9.22 -36.55
N ASP A 314 -3.77 -9.54 -36.83
CA ASP A 314 -4.91 -9.17 -35.98
C ASP A 314 -5.10 -10.11 -34.78
N CYS A 315 -4.05 -10.85 -34.38
CA CYS A 315 -4.13 -11.76 -33.24
C CYS A 315 -4.05 -10.99 -31.92
N ILE A 316 -5.22 -10.64 -31.38
CA ILE A 316 -5.39 -9.84 -30.16
C ILE A 316 -5.87 -10.77 -29.04
N ILE A 317 -5.20 -10.70 -27.88
CA ILE A 317 -5.62 -11.39 -26.66
C ILE A 317 -6.62 -10.50 -25.91
N THR A 318 -6.28 -9.23 -25.75
CA THR A 318 -7.16 -8.19 -25.20
C THR A 318 -6.79 -6.83 -25.80
N THR A 319 -7.76 -5.94 -25.96
CA THR A 319 -7.59 -4.62 -26.58
C THR A 319 -7.14 -3.54 -25.60
N GLY A 320 -7.15 -3.83 -24.29
CA GLY A 320 -6.89 -2.85 -23.24
C GLY A 320 -8.10 -1.99 -22.90
N LEU A 321 -7.98 -1.20 -21.84
CA LEU A 321 -9.02 -0.27 -21.34
C LEU A 321 -8.63 1.21 -21.49
N GLY A 322 -7.38 1.47 -21.88
CA GLY A 322 -6.79 2.81 -22.08
C GLY A 322 -6.16 3.40 -20.81
N ASP A 323 -5.25 4.36 -21.01
CA ASP A 323 -4.40 4.92 -19.95
C ASP A 323 -5.16 5.64 -18.82
N LYS A 324 -6.37 6.13 -19.11
CA LYS A 324 -7.22 6.86 -18.15
C LYS A 324 -8.22 5.97 -17.41
N ILE A 325 -8.04 4.64 -17.46
CA ILE A 325 -9.00 3.73 -16.83
C ILE A 325 -8.99 3.85 -15.30
N LEU A 326 -7.81 4.05 -14.69
CA LEU A 326 -7.69 4.27 -13.25
C LEU A 326 -8.44 5.53 -12.81
N GLU A 327 -8.19 6.66 -13.49
CA GLU A 327 -8.89 7.93 -13.27
C GLU A 327 -10.42 7.75 -13.34
N ALA A 328 -10.91 7.02 -14.34
CA ALA A 328 -12.34 6.78 -14.51
C ALA A 328 -12.93 5.95 -13.36
N VAL A 329 -12.20 4.93 -12.89
CA VAL A 329 -12.61 4.10 -11.75
C VAL A 329 -12.63 4.91 -10.46
N ILE A 330 -11.60 5.72 -10.20
CA ILE A 330 -11.54 6.60 -9.02
C ILE A 330 -12.71 7.57 -9.02
N LYS A 331 -13.02 8.19 -10.17
CA LYS A 331 -14.17 9.08 -10.29
C LYS A 331 -15.47 8.39 -9.87
N VAL A 332 -15.68 7.12 -10.23
CA VAL A 332 -16.86 6.37 -9.79
C VAL A 332 -16.83 6.03 -8.31
N ILE A 333 -15.65 5.73 -7.74
CA ILE A 333 -15.48 5.44 -6.32
C ILE A 333 -15.73 6.69 -5.45
N GLU A 334 -15.32 7.87 -5.92
CA GLU A 334 -15.37 9.11 -5.14
C GLU A 334 -16.64 9.93 -5.36
N THR A 335 -17.26 9.89 -6.54
CA THR A 335 -18.41 10.74 -6.85
C THR A 335 -19.65 10.27 -6.07
N PRO A 336 -20.26 11.11 -5.22
CA PRO A 336 -21.49 10.76 -4.52
C PRO A 336 -22.68 10.77 -5.50
N THR A 337 -23.04 9.60 -5.98
CA THR A 337 -24.25 9.37 -6.79
C THR A 337 -25.03 8.21 -6.20
N LYS A 338 -26.31 8.04 -6.61
CA LYS A 338 -27.09 6.82 -6.26
C LYS A 338 -26.40 5.54 -6.73
N ASP A 339 -25.59 5.66 -7.78
CA ASP A 339 -24.87 4.56 -8.42
C ASP A 339 -23.45 4.39 -7.88
N GLN A 340 -22.99 5.24 -6.95
CA GLN A 340 -21.70 5.08 -6.30
C GLN A 340 -21.63 3.71 -5.63
N PRO A 341 -20.62 2.89 -5.95
CA PRO A 341 -20.44 1.64 -5.23
C PRO A 341 -20.05 1.99 -3.79
N THR A 342 -20.93 1.64 -2.86
CA THR A 342 -20.59 1.73 -1.44
C THR A 342 -19.36 0.86 -1.19
N GLN A 343 -18.56 1.19 -0.17
CA GLN A 343 -17.47 0.30 0.24
C GLN A 343 -17.94 -1.15 0.48
N GLN A 344 -19.20 -1.37 0.86
CA GLN A 344 -19.78 -2.70 0.99
C GLN A 344 -19.97 -3.39 -0.36
N LYS A 345 -20.47 -2.67 -1.38
CA LYS A 345 -20.54 -3.19 -2.75
C LYS A 345 -19.15 -3.52 -3.29
N ILE A 346 -18.14 -2.70 -3.02
CA ILE A 346 -16.76 -3.00 -3.48
C ILE A 346 -16.23 -4.26 -2.78
N VAL A 347 -16.49 -4.45 -1.48
CA VAL A 347 -16.15 -5.70 -0.77
C VAL A 347 -16.72 -6.93 -1.48
N GLU A 348 -17.94 -6.84 -2.02
CA GLU A 348 -18.61 -7.93 -2.74
C GLU A 348 -18.07 -8.14 -4.16
N MET A 349 -17.45 -7.12 -4.76
CA MET A 349 -16.81 -7.20 -6.09
C MET A 349 -15.42 -7.83 -6.05
N VAL A 350 -14.73 -7.79 -4.92
CA VAL A 350 -13.36 -8.31 -4.80
C VAL A 350 -13.39 -9.84 -4.70
N ASP A 351 -12.93 -10.50 -5.76
CA ASP A 351 -12.78 -11.96 -5.79
C ASP A 351 -11.61 -12.45 -4.89
N PRO A 352 -11.48 -13.78 -4.65
CA PRO A 352 -10.41 -14.31 -3.82
C PRO A 352 -8.98 -14.04 -4.31
N LEU A 353 -8.77 -13.95 -5.63
CA LEU A 353 -7.46 -13.66 -6.24
C LEU A 353 -7.04 -12.23 -5.90
N LEU A 354 -7.93 -11.27 -6.12
CA LEU A 354 -7.71 -9.87 -5.79
C LEU A 354 -7.60 -9.66 -4.28
N LYS A 355 -8.42 -10.35 -3.49
CA LYS A 355 -8.34 -10.30 -2.03
C LYS A 355 -6.95 -10.70 -1.52
N ALA A 356 -6.36 -11.76 -2.07
CA ALA A 356 -5.03 -12.21 -1.69
C ALA A 356 -3.92 -11.18 -1.98
N GLU A 357 -4.11 -10.32 -3.00
CA GLU A 357 -3.18 -9.21 -3.29
C GLU A 357 -3.50 -7.96 -2.44
N TRP A 358 -4.77 -7.72 -2.12
CA TRP A 358 -5.21 -6.56 -1.34
C TRP A 358 -4.86 -6.67 0.15
N GLU A 359 -4.89 -7.87 0.72
CA GLU A 359 -4.56 -8.09 2.14
C GLU A 359 -3.16 -7.60 2.55
N PRO A 360 -2.06 -7.99 1.88
CA PRO A 360 -0.72 -7.52 2.25
C PRO A 360 -0.53 -6.01 2.04
N ILE A 361 -1.17 -5.43 1.01
CA ILE A 361 -1.15 -3.97 0.76
C ILE A 361 -1.86 -3.24 1.90
N GLY A 362 -3.08 -3.66 2.22
CA GLY A 362 -3.88 -3.07 3.29
C GLY A 362 -3.23 -3.21 4.66
N GLU A 363 -2.60 -4.36 4.95
CA GLU A 363 -1.84 -4.58 6.18
C GLU A 363 -0.65 -3.61 6.28
N MET A 364 0.14 -3.49 5.21
CA MET A 364 1.30 -2.60 5.16
C MET A 364 0.88 -1.14 5.36
N ILE A 365 -0.08 -0.65 4.58
CA ILE A 365 -0.55 0.74 4.70
C ILE A 365 -1.17 0.98 6.09
N THR A 366 -1.91 0.02 6.64
CA THR A 366 -2.45 0.15 8.01
C THR A 366 -1.32 0.30 9.02
N ALA A 367 -0.30 -0.54 8.98
CA ALA A 367 0.81 -0.50 9.93
C ALA A 367 1.58 0.84 9.90
N TRP A 368 1.74 1.40 8.69
CA TRP A 368 2.43 2.66 8.47
C TRP A 368 1.55 3.90 8.72
N CYS A 369 0.27 3.85 8.36
CA CYS A 369 -0.59 5.03 8.26
C CYS A 369 -1.77 5.02 9.25
N CYS A 370 -1.80 4.08 10.21
CA CYS A 370 -2.88 4.00 11.19
C CYS A 370 -3.05 5.27 12.03
N ARG A 371 -4.32 5.56 12.34
CA ARG A 371 -4.77 6.55 13.31
C ARG A 371 -6.05 6.11 14.00
N THR A 372 -6.40 6.83 15.06
CA THR A 372 -7.72 6.82 15.71
C THR A 372 -8.25 8.25 15.80
N SER A 373 -9.47 8.42 16.35
CA SER A 373 -10.07 9.73 16.57
C SER A 373 -9.14 10.69 17.32
N ARG A 374 -9.30 11.98 17.05
CA ARG A 374 -8.57 13.04 17.76
C ARG A 374 -8.94 13.02 19.24
N ILE A 375 -7.96 13.27 20.10
CA ILE A 375 -8.23 13.47 21.53
C ILE A 375 -8.59 14.94 21.74
N SER A 376 -9.85 15.22 22.05
CA SER A 376 -10.25 16.54 22.57
C SER A 376 -9.66 16.73 23.96
N THR A 377 -8.90 17.80 24.17
CA THR A 377 -8.40 18.19 25.51
C THR A 377 -9.19 19.37 26.08
N ALA A 378 -10.37 19.68 25.53
CA ALA A 378 -11.26 20.66 26.14
C ALA A 378 -11.72 20.11 27.49
N SER A 379 -11.37 20.83 28.54
CA SER A 379 -11.88 20.60 29.90
C SER A 379 -13.37 20.90 29.92
N ASN A 380 -14.17 19.91 30.34
CA ASN A 380 -15.40 20.21 31.06
C ASN A 380 -15.02 20.75 32.45
#